data_AF-A0A7S4MV38-F1
#
_entry.id   AF-A0A7S4MV38-F1
#
_cell.length_a   1.000
_cell.length_b   1.000
_cell.length_c   1.000
_cell.angle_alpha   90.00
_cell.angle_beta   90.00
_cell.angle_gamma   90.00
#
_symmetry.space_group_name_H-M   'P 1'
#
loop_
_entity.id
_entity.type
_entity.pdbx_description
1 polymer ?
#
loop_
_entity_poly.entity_id
_entity_poly.type
_entity_poly.pdbx_seq_one_letter_code
_entity_poly.pdbx_strand_id
1 'polypeptide(L)'
;MGVPSVGIYSHEDRFTQHRYKADQAFQLSSEKSPVASYLDIDTIVNICKKNGVEAVHPGYGFLSENENFAAALESNGITFVGPTVANLHQFGDKTTARELAIKMNVPVIPGSDEAFDTVEGARAWIE
;
A
#
# COMPACT_ATOMS: atom_id res chain seq x y z
N MET A 1 -16.86 -0.13 17.24
CA MET A 1 -15.62 0.13 18.00
C MET A 1 -15.57 1.52 18.64
N GLY A 2 -16.45 2.49 18.27
CA GLY A 2 -16.46 3.81 18.91
C GLY A 2 -15.20 4.64 18.65
N VAL A 3 -14.42 4.27 17.63
CA VAL A 3 -13.18 4.95 17.24
C VAL A 3 -13.54 6.07 16.26
N PRO A 4 -13.15 7.33 16.54
CA PRO A 4 -13.32 8.44 15.60
C PRO A 4 -12.59 8.18 14.28
N SER A 5 -13.20 8.60 13.18
CA SER A 5 -12.74 8.31 11.83
C SER A 5 -12.30 9.57 11.08
N VAL A 6 -11.21 9.44 10.33
CA VAL A 6 -10.68 10.48 9.46
C VAL A 6 -10.69 9.99 8.02
N GLY A 7 -11.36 10.73 7.14
CA GLY A 7 -11.34 10.52 5.70
C GLY A 7 -10.32 11.42 5.00
N ILE A 8 -9.79 10.95 3.88
CA ILE A 8 -8.98 11.75 2.95
C ILE A 8 -9.67 11.79 1.59
N TYR A 9 -9.55 12.89 0.86
CA TYR A 9 -10.16 13.01 -0.47
C TYR A 9 -9.32 13.88 -1.42
N SER A 10 -9.28 13.52 -2.70
CA SER A 10 -8.75 14.39 -3.77
C SER A 10 -9.70 15.59 -4.01
N HIS A 11 -9.25 16.62 -4.73
CA HIS A 11 -10.13 17.75 -5.06
C HIS A 11 -11.38 17.30 -5.85
N GLU A 12 -11.18 16.34 -6.76
CA GLU A 12 -12.21 15.77 -7.63
C GLU A 12 -13.21 14.94 -6.82
N ASP A 13 -12.76 14.31 -5.74
CA ASP A 13 -13.60 13.51 -4.85
C ASP A 13 -14.34 14.31 -3.77
N ARG A 14 -14.31 15.64 -3.81
CA ARG A 14 -14.96 16.50 -2.79
C ARG A 14 -16.47 16.25 -2.59
N PHE A 15 -17.14 15.62 -3.54
CA PHE A 15 -18.57 15.27 -3.48
C PHE A 15 -18.84 13.77 -3.29
N THR A 16 -17.81 12.96 -3.11
CA THR A 16 -17.95 11.52 -2.89
C THR A 16 -18.45 11.22 -1.48
N GLN A 17 -19.11 10.07 -1.33
CA GLN A 17 -19.80 9.73 -0.08
C GLN A 17 -18.85 9.49 1.08
N HIS A 18 -17.66 8.92 0.86
CA HIS A 18 -16.76 8.55 1.98
C HIS A 18 -16.30 9.77 2.77
N ARG A 19 -16.16 10.94 2.11
CA ARG A 19 -15.86 12.22 2.77
C ARG A 19 -16.86 12.56 3.86
N TYR A 20 -18.15 12.34 3.62
CA TYR A 20 -19.24 12.71 4.55
C TYR A 20 -19.59 11.60 5.54
N LYS A 21 -18.95 10.43 5.43
CA LYS A 21 -19.16 9.29 6.34
C LYS A 21 -18.11 9.21 7.44
N ALA A 22 -17.00 9.91 7.30
CA ALA A 22 -16.01 10.07 8.35
C ALA A 22 -16.38 11.23 9.30
N ASP A 23 -15.92 11.15 10.54
CA ASP A 23 -16.14 12.21 11.55
C ASP A 23 -15.38 13.50 11.19
N GLN A 24 -14.22 13.35 10.56
CA GLN A 24 -13.45 14.45 9.98
C GLN A 24 -12.97 14.04 8.59
N ALA A 25 -12.75 15.02 7.70
CA ALA A 25 -12.19 14.76 6.38
C ALA A 25 -11.25 15.86 5.92
N PHE A 26 -10.09 15.47 5.38
CA PHE A 26 -9.05 16.39 4.91
C PHE A 26 -8.78 16.20 3.43
N GLN A 27 -8.66 17.32 2.70
CA GLN A 27 -8.28 17.28 1.31
C GLN A 27 -6.80 16.92 1.17
N LEU A 28 -6.49 16.04 0.23
CA LEU A 28 -5.13 15.75 -0.21
C LEU A 28 -4.59 16.90 -1.08
N SER A 29 -3.33 16.79 -1.50
CA SER A 29 -2.70 17.80 -2.35
C SER A 29 -3.52 18.07 -3.61
N SER A 30 -3.82 19.34 -3.88
CA SER A 30 -4.48 19.82 -5.11
C SER A 30 -3.50 20.04 -6.26
N GLU A 31 -2.19 19.91 -6.01
CA GLU A 31 -1.15 20.09 -7.03
C GLU A 31 -0.89 18.81 -7.84
N LYS A 32 -1.40 17.67 -7.36
CA LYS A 32 -1.24 16.35 -7.99
C LYS A 32 -2.53 15.94 -8.70
N SER A 33 -2.40 15.00 -9.64
CA SER A 33 -3.56 14.36 -10.25
C SER A 33 -4.38 13.62 -9.19
N PRO A 34 -5.69 13.37 -9.42
CA PRO A 34 -6.56 12.78 -8.41
C PRO A 34 -6.00 11.47 -7.83
N VAL A 35 -5.46 10.60 -8.69
CA VAL A 35 -4.85 9.32 -8.30
C VAL A 35 -3.53 9.55 -7.57
N ALA A 36 -2.66 10.41 -8.09
CA ALA A 36 -1.36 10.68 -7.47
C ALA A 36 -1.49 11.29 -6.08
N SER A 37 -2.57 12.03 -5.80
CA SER A 37 -2.85 12.56 -4.46
C SER A 37 -3.08 11.46 -3.42
N TYR A 38 -3.70 10.33 -3.78
CA TYR A 38 -3.88 9.18 -2.88
C TYR A 38 -2.64 8.30 -2.74
N LEU A 39 -1.67 8.46 -3.63
CA LEU A 39 -0.37 7.78 -3.57
C LEU A 39 0.70 8.62 -2.85
N ASP A 40 0.32 9.80 -2.35
CA ASP A 40 1.22 10.74 -1.71
C ASP A 40 1.43 10.44 -0.22
N ILE A 41 2.41 9.57 0.05
CA ILE A 41 2.79 9.13 1.40
C ILE A 41 3.04 10.33 2.33
N ASP A 42 3.84 11.31 1.88
CA ASP A 42 4.22 12.45 2.73
C ASP A 42 3.02 13.30 3.12
N THR A 43 2.14 13.60 2.16
CA THR A 43 0.90 14.36 2.45
C THR A 43 0.02 13.60 3.43
N ILE A 44 -0.17 12.29 3.24
CA ILE A 44 -1.01 11.46 4.11
C ILE A 44 -0.42 11.39 5.53
N VAL A 45 0.88 11.11 5.68
CA VAL A 45 1.56 11.07 6.99
C VAL A 45 1.47 12.43 7.69
N ASN A 46 1.62 13.54 6.95
CA ASN A 46 1.46 14.87 7.51
C ASN A 46 0.03 15.16 8.01
N ILE A 47 -0.99 14.70 7.28
CA ILE A 47 -2.39 14.78 7.74
C ILE A 47 -2.56 13.98 9.04
N CYS A 48 -2.01 12.77 9.12
CA CYS A 48 -2.08 11.95 10.32
C CYS A 48 -1.45 12.65 11.53
N LYS A 49 -0.24 13.18 11.38
CA LYS A 49 0.50 13.85 12.46
C LYS A 49 -0.21 15.11 12.96
N LYS A 50 -0.73 15.93 12.05
CA LYS A 50 -1.41 17.19 12.40
C LYS A 50 -2.72 16.96 13.17
N ASN A 51 -3.35 15.82 12.97
CA ASN A 51 -4.68 15.52 13.51
C ASN A 51 -4.66 14.42 14.57
N GLY A 52 -3.48 13.98 15.02
CA GLY A 52 -3.35 12.96 16.07
C GLY A 52 -3.93 11.60 15.67
N VAL A 53 -3.81 11.20 14.41
CA VAL A 53 -4.26 9.89 13.94
C VAL A 53 -3.33 8.80 14.47
N GLU A 54 -3.88 7.81 15.16
CA GLU A 54 -3.12 6.74 15.82
C GLU A 54 -2.95 5.50 14.93
N ALA A 55 -3.84 5.32 13.95
CA ALA A 55 -3.80 4.19 13.03
C ALA A 55 -4.36 4.55 11.65
N VAL A 56 -3.83 3.91 10.61
CA VAL A 56 -4.28 4.06 9.22
C VAL A 56 -4.68 2.70 8.67
N HIS A 57 -5.93 2.61 8.22
CA HIS A 57 -6.43 1.48 7.45
C HIS A 57 -6.30 1.80 5.96
N PRO A 58 -5.42 1.12 5.20
CA PRO A 58 -5.13 1.49 3.82
C PRO A 58 -6.20 1.03 2.83
N GLY A 59 -7.12 0.16 3.25
CA GLY A 59 -8.11 -0.44 2.36
C GLY A 59 -7.44 -1.47 1.46
N TYR A 60 -7.68 -1.36 0.16
CA TYR A 60 -7.08 -2.20 -0.88
C TYR A 60 -6.70 -1.33 -2.09
N GLY A 61 -5.76 -1.81 -2.91
CA GLY A 61 -5.13 -0.98 -3.93
C GLY A 61 -4.37 0.20 -3.31
N PHE A 62 -4.07 1.23 -4.11
CA PHE A 62 -3.32 2.41 -3.66
C PHE A 62 -2.03 2.03 -2.90
N LEU A 63 -1.98 2.32 -1.60
CA LEU A 63 -0.82 2.12 -0.72
C LEU A 63 -0.97 0.90 0.20
N SER A 64 -2.00 0.07 0.03
CA SER A 64 -2.26 -1.10 0.90
C SER A 64 -1.17 -2.17 0.88
N GLU A 65 -0.42 -2.27 -0.21
CA GLU A 65 0.69 -3.21 -0.37
C GLU A 65 2.05 -2.47 -0.41
N ASN A 66 2.06 -1.18 -0.09
CA ASN A 66 3.27 -0.35 -0.20
C ASN A 66 4.06 -0.38 1.13
N GLU A 67 5.18 -1.09 1.14
CA GLU A 67 6.08 -1.18 2.29
C GLU A 67 6.61 0.17 2.78
N ASN A 68 6.87 1.11 1.86
CA ASN A 68 7.38 2.44 2.21
C ASN A 68 6.32 3.25 2.95
N PHE A 69 5.04 3.07 2.62
CA PHE A 69 3.95 3.72 3.33
C PHE A 69 3.81 3.17 4.75
N ALA A 70 3.81 1.84 4.92
CA ALA A 70 3.77 1.21 6.24
C ALA A 70 4.97 1.64 7.10
N ALA A 71 6.19 1.64 6.53
CA ALA A 71 7.40 2.08 7.22
C ALA A 71 7.35 3.56 7.62
N ALA A 72 6.81 4.43 6.75
CA ALA A 72 6.66 5.85 7.05
C ALA A 72 5.67 6.08 8.20
N LEU A 73 4.57 5.33 8.27
CA LEU A 73 3.62 5.38 9.38
C LEU A 73 4.25 4.90 10.69
N GLU A 74 4.89 3.72 10.68
CA GLU A 74 5.58 3.16 11.85
C GLU A 74 6.64 4.12 12.40
N SER A 75 7.44 4.74 11.53
CA SER A 75 8.47 5.72 11.89
C SER A 75 7.90 6.98 12.55
N ASN A 76 6.61 7.25 12.38
CA ASN A 76 5.90 8.37 13.01
C ASN A 76 4.99 7.92 14.16
N GLY A 77 5.10 6.66 14.61
CA GLY A 77 4.29 6.11 15.70
C GLY A 77 2.82 5.88 15.33
N ILE A 78 2.52 5.79 14.04
CA ILE A 78 1.16 5.56 13.53
C ILE A 78 1.05 4.09 13.15
N THR A 79 0.03 3.41 13.65
CA THR A 79 -0.18 1.98 13.37
C THR A 79 -0.67 1.79 11.94
N PHE A 80 0.06 1.03 11.14
CA PHE A 80 -0.46 0.51 9.87
C PHE A 80 -1.39 -0.67 10.17
N VAL A 81 -2.68 -0.56 9.82
CA VAL A 81 -3.66 -1.64 10.02
C VAL A 81 -3.50 -2.66 8.89
N GLY A 82 -2.53 -3.55 9.06
CA GLY A 82 -2.16 -4.56 8.07
C GLY A 82 -1.00 -5.44 8.56
N PRO A 83 -0.38 -6.19 7.65
CA PRO A 83 0.83 -6.96 7.97
C PRO A 83 2.03 -6.04 8.23
N THR A 84 3.10 -6.59 8.81
CA THR A 84 4.34 -5.85 9.10
C THR A 84 5.04 -5.39 7.82
N VAL A 85 5.90 -4.38 7.90
CA VAL A 85 6.75 -3.94 6.77
C VAL A 85 7.54 -5.10 6.17
N ALA A 86 8.09 -5.98 7.02
CA ALA A 86 8.82 -7.17 6.56
C ALA A 86 7.93 -8.13 5.76
N ASN A 87 6.67 -8.31 6.16
CA ASN A 87 5.72 -9.13 5.40
C ASN A 87 5.35 -8.46 4.08
N LEU A 88 5.12 -7.14 4.07
CA LEU A 88 4.84 -6.39 2.83
C LEU A 88 5.99 -6.54 1.82
N HIS A 89 7.24 -6.43 2.27
CA HIS A 89 8.40 -6.66 1.43
C HIS A 89 8.49 -8.10 0.90
N GLN A 90 8.23 -9.09 1.76
CA GLN A 90 8.29 -10.51 1.36
C GLN A 90 7.17 -10.94 0.41
N PHE A 91 5.99 -10.32 0.52
CA PHE A 91 4.82 -10.72 -0.27
C PHE A 91 4.45 -9.74 -1.39
N GLY A 92 5.06 -8.55 -1.41
CA GLY A 92 4.86 -7.54 -2.46
C GLY A 92 5.52 -7.90 -3.79
N ASP A 93 6.60 -8.69 -3.76
CA ASP A 93 7.20 -9.30 -4.95
C ASP A 93 6.78 -10.77 -5.06
N LYS A 94 6.24 -11.14 -6.21
CA LYS A 94 5.78 -12.51 -6.48
C LYS A 94 6.94 -13.52 -6.49
N THR A 95 8.13 -13.09 -6.87
CA THR A 95 9.34 -13.91 -6.92
C THR A 95 9.79 -14.28 -5.52
N THR A 96 9.95 -13.28 -4.64
CA THR A 96 10.33 -13.50 -3.23
C THR A 96 9.26 -14.28 -2.47
N ALA A 97 7.98 -14.02 -2.74
CA ALA A 97 6.87 -14.78 -2.17
C ALA A 97 6.90 -16.28 -2.58
N ARG A 98 7.22 -16.55 -3.85
CA ARG A 98 7.36 -17.91 -4.39
C ARG A 98 8.55 -18.63 -3.76
N GLU A 99 9.70 -17.99 -3.67
CA GLU A 99 10.90 -18.53 -3.00
C GLU A 99 10.60 -18.90 -1.55
N LEU A 100 9.88 -18.02 -0.82
CA LEU A 100 9.46 -18.28 0.54
C LEU A 100 8.50 -19.49 0.62
N ALA A 101 7.55 -19.59 -0.30
CA ALA A 101 6.64 -20.74 -0.36
C ALA A 101 7.40 -22.06 -0.58
N ILE A 102 8.37 -22.10 -1.51
CA ILE A 102 9.24 -23.26 -1.74
C ILE A 102 10.02 -23.61 -0.47
N LYS A 103 10.65 -22.60 0.17
CA LYS A 103 11.41 -22.78 1.41
C LYS A 103 10.57 -23.36 2.54
N MET A 104 9.28 -23.04 2.57
CA MET A 104 8.33 -23.53 3.57
C MET A 104 7.64 -24.86 3.15
N ASN A 105 8.13 -25.52 2.09
CA ASN A 105 7.55 -26.75 1.52
C ASN A 105 6.07 -26.61 1.13
N VAL A 106 5.66 -25.40 0.73
CA VAL A 106 4.33 -25.15 0.14
C VAL A 106 4.41 -25.44 -1.36
N PRO A 107 3.51 -26.27 -1.92
CA PRO A 107 3.48 -26.53 -3.36
C PRO A 107 3.27 -25.25 -4.18
N VAL A 108 4.14 -25.03 -5.17
CA VAL A 108 4.05 -23.89 -6.11
C VAL A 108 3.87 -24.36 -7.55
N ILE A 109 3.32 -23.49 -8.41
CA ILE A 109 3.19 -23.77 -9.83
C ILE A 109 4.59 -23.77 -10.47
N PRO A 110 4.99 -24.78 -11.26
CA PRO A 110 6.24 -24.76 -12.01
C PRO A 110 6.35 -23.50 -12.89
N GLY A 111 7.52 -22.86 -12.87
CA GLY A 111 7.77 -21.55 -13.48
C GLY A 111 9.26 -21.25 -13.41
N SER A 112 9.71 -20.20 -14.08
CA SER A 112 11.11 -19.78 -14.00
C SER A 112 11.48 -19.39 -12.56
N ASP A 113 12.73 -19.64 -12.20
CA ASP A 113 13.25 -19.27 -10.88
C ASP A 113 13.49 -17.77 -10.76
N GLU A 114 13.85 -17.13 -11.88
CA GLU A 114 14.12 -15.69 -11.95
C GLU A 114 13.23 -14.99 -12.99
N ALA A 115 13.18 -13.66 -12.90
CA ALA A 115 12.56 -12.81 -13.90
C ALA A 115 13.40 -12.79 -15.19
N PHE A 116 12.72 -12.70 -16.33
CA PHE A 116 13.40 -12.53 -17.61
C PHE A 116 13.50 -11.05 -17.97
N ASP A 117 14.73 -10.58 -18.22
CA ASP A 117 14.97 -9.22 -18.71
C ASP A 117 14.69 -9.08 -20.22
N THR A 118 14.67 -10.20 -20.96
CA THR A 118 14.51 -10.21 -22.41
C THR A 118 13.47 -11.23 -22.87
N VAL A 119 12.83 -10.92 -24.01
CA VAL A 119 11.88 -11.83 -24.64
C VAL A 119 12.59 -13.10 -25.15
N GLU A 120 13.82 -12.96 -25.62
CA GLU A 120 14.66 -14.05 -26.09
C GLU A 120 15.00 -15.03 -24.94
N GLY A 121 15.35 -14.52 -23.76
CA GLY A 121 15.59 -15.34 -22.58
C GLY A 121 14.34 -16.11 -22.14
N ALA A 122 13.17 -15.45 -22.17
CA ALA A 122 11.90 -16.11 -21.90
C ALA A 122 11.58 -17.21 -22.92
N ARG A 123 11.87 -17.01 -24.21
CA ARG A 123 11.67 -18.03 -25.26
C ARG A 123 12.58 -19.24 -25.06
N ALA A 124 13.86 -19.01 -24.79
CA ALA A 124 14.84 -20.08 -24.58
C ALA A 124 14.53 -20.96 -23.35
N TRP A 125 13.77 -20.46 -22.37
CA TRP A 125 13.33 -21.24 -21.22
C TRP A 125 12.10 -22.12 -21.53
N ILE A 126 11.28 -21.72 -22.51
CA ILE A 126 10.09 -22.47 -22.93
C ILE A 126 10.45 -23.63 -23.87
N GLU A 127 11.46 -23.42 -24.73
CA GLU A 127 12.00 -24.41 -25.68
C GLU A 127 12.81 -25.51 -24.99
#